data_AF-A0A7C2X412-F1
#
_entry.id   AF-A0A7C2X412-F1
#
_cell.length_a   1.000
_cell.length_b   1.000
_cell.length_c   1.000
_cell.angle_alpha   90.00
_cell.angle_beta   90.00
_cell.angle_gamma   90.00
#
_symmetry.space_group_name_H-M   'P 1'
#
loop_
_entity.id
_entity.type
_entity.pdbx_description
1 polymer ?
#
loop_
_entity_poly.entity_id
_entity_poly.type
_entity_poly.pdbx_seq_one_letter_code
_entity_poly.pdbx_strand_id
1 'polypeptide(L)' 'MADEDRDTSLAEEVAEDIERLKKHLDMLDQRLDNIDSMVTAVAERVMSQPLTLNITCPHCNRNLEIAIIGKEKPTR' A
#
# COMPACT_ATOMS: atom_id res chain seq x y z
N MET A 1 10.76 27.68 -45.55
CA MET A 1 9.61 26.90 -46.05
C MET A 1 9.78 25.41 -45.83
N ALA A 2 10.74 24.70 -46.44
CA ALA A 2 10.87 23.23 -46.27
C ALA A 2 11.48 22.77 -44.92
N ASP A 3 12.29 23.60 -44.26
CA ASP A 3 12.89 23.26 -42.95
C ASP A 3 11.96 23.59 -41.76
N GLU A 4 11.09 24.60 -41.89
CA GLU A 4 10.15 25.01 -40.83
C GLU A 4 9.02 23.98 -40.63
N ASP A 5 8.54 23.33 -41.70
CA ASP A 5 7.56 22.24 -41.61
C ASP A 5 8.12 21.01 -40.89
N ARG A 6 9.44 20.73 -41.05
CA ARG A 6 10.11 19.61 -40.39
C ARG A 6 10.29 19.85 -38.90
N ASP A 7 10.72 21.05 -38.50
CA ASP A 7 10.86 21.41 -37.09
C ASP A 7 9.50 21.39 -36.36
N THR A 8 8.43 21.80 -37.04
CA THR A 8 7.07 21.77 -36.47
C THR A 8 6.58 20.32 -36.26
N SER A 9 6.86 19.42 -37.22
CA SER A 9 6.51 17.99 -37.08
C SER A 9 7.27 17.28 -35.96
N LEU A 10 8.55 17.63 -35.75
CA LEU A 10 9.35 17.09 -34.66
C LEU A 10 8.88 17.58 -33.29
N ALA A 11 8.43 18.84 -33.20
CA ALA A 11 7.85 19.39 -31.99
C ALA A 11 6.51 18.73 -31.62
N GLU A 12 5.68 18.39 -32.62
CA GLU A 12 4.42 17.65 -32.41
C GLU A 12 4.68 16.20 -31.96
N GLU A 13 5.61 15.47 -32.57
CA GLU A 13 5.98 14.12 -32.13
C GLU A 13 6.48 14.09 -30.68
N VAL A 14 7.35 15.04 -30.31
CA VAL A 14 7.85 15.15 -28.93
C VAL A 14 6.73 15.49 -27.95
N ALA A 15 5.76 16.32 -28.34
CA ALA A 15 4.60 16.64 -27.50
C ALA A 15 3.70 15.42 -27.28
N GLU A 16 3.45 14.63 -28.33
CA GLU A 16 2.67 13.39 -28.23
C GLU A 16 3.35 12.35 -27.31
N ASP A 17 4.68 12.21 -27.40
CA ASP A 17 5.43 11.30 -26.53
C ASP A 17 5.40 11.73 -25.07
N ILE A 18 5.46 13.04 -24.80
CA ILE A 18 5.33 13.58 -23.45
C ILE A 18 3.93 13.31 -22.88
N GLU A 19 2.87 13.43 -23.68
CA GLU A 19 1.51 13.09 -23.24
C GLU A 19 1.36 11.61 -22.92
N ARG A 20 1.93 10.73 -23.76
CA ARG A 20 1.93 9.28 -23.49
C ARG A 20 2.66 8.94 -22.19
N LEU A 21 3.81 9.56 -21.96
CA LEU A 21 4.58 9.39 -20.72
C LEU A 21 3.82 9.88 -19.49
N LYS A 22 3.16 11.05 -19.56
CA LYS A 22 2.28 11.54 -18.48
C LYS A 22 1.18 10.55 -18.15
N LYS A 23 0.49 10.03 -19.16
CA LYS A 23 -0.57 9.03 -18.97
C LYS A 23 -0.05 7.75 -18.32
N HIS A 24 1.15 7.32 -18.67
CA HIS A 24 1.79 6.16 -18.04
C HIS A 24 2.13 6.43 -16.56
N LEU A 25 2.63 7.62 -16.23
CA LEU A 25 2.92 8.00 -14.85
C LEU A 25 1.64 8.11 -14.01
N ASP A 26 0.57 8.69 -14.53
CA ASP A 26 -0.72 8.75 -13.84
C ASP A 26 -1.28 7.35 -13.53
N MET A 27 -1.14 6.40 -14.47
CA MET A 27 -1.54 5.01 -14.23
C MET A 27 -0.68 4.32 -13.17
N LEU A 28 0.60 4.69 -13.06
CA LEU A 28 1.49 4.15 -12.02
C LEU A 28 1.15 4.72 -10.65
N ASP A 29 0.93 6.03 -10.55
CA ASP A 29 0.55 6.71 -9.31
C ASP A 29 -0.74 6.12 -8.73
N GLN A 30 -1.76 5.94 -9.58
CA GLN A 30 -3.02 5.32 -9.17
C GLN A 30 -2.84 3.87 -8.68
N ARG A 31 -1.88 3.10 -9.23
CA ARG A 31 -1.60 1.74 -8.75
C ARG A 31 -0.86 1.75 -7.42
N LEU A 32 0.02 2.73 -7.20
CA LEU A 32 0.74 2.90 -5.93
C LEU A 32 -0.22 3.28 -4.80
N ASP A 33 -1.14 4.22 -5.02
CA ASP A 33 -2.19 4.59 -4.05
C ASP A 33 -3.06 3.39 -3.63
N ASN A 34 -3.39 2.53 -4.60
CA ASN A 34 -4.15 1.30 -4.34
C ASN A 34 -3.37 0.28 -3.50
N ILE A 35 -2.04 0.22 -3.66
CA ILE A 35 -1.18 -0.65 -2.86
C ILE A 35 -1.05 -0.11 -1.43
N ASP A 36 -0.82 1.20 -1.27
CA ASP A 36 -0.68 1.84 0.04
C ASP A 36 -1.93 1.65 0.91
N SER A 37 -3.11 1.73 0.30
CA SER A 37 -4.40 1.48 0.97
C SER A 37 -4.53 0.03 1.46
N MET A 38 -4.14 -0.95 0.64
CA MET A 38 -4.21 -2.37 1.03
C MET A 38 -3.19 -2.72 2.12
N VAL A 39 -1.96 -2.22 2.00
CA VAL A 39 -0.89 -2.47 2.97
C VAL A 39 -1.26 -1.89 4.34
N THR A 40 -1.83 -0.69 4.37
CA THR A 40 -2.33 -0.05 5.60
C THR A 40 -3.42 -0.90 6.26
N ALA A 41 -4.42 -1.35 5.50
CA ALA A 41 -5.50 -2.20 6.03
C ALA A 41 -5.00 -3.56 6.56
N VAL A 42 -4.00 -4.15 5.92
CA VAL A 42 -3.37 -5.39 6.39
C VAL A 42 -2.61 -5.15 7.70
N ALA A 43 -1.86 -4.04 7.80
CA ALA A 43 -1.13 -3.69 9.01
C ALA A 43 -2.08 -3.48 10.20
N GLU A 44 -3.18 -2.75 10.00
CA GLU A 44 -4.21 -2.54 11.04
C GLU A 44 -4.85 -3.85 11.50
N ARG A 45 -5.15 -4.77 10.57
CA ARG A 45 -5.74 -6.08 10.89
C ARG A 45 -4.80 -6.97 11.68
N VAL A 46 -3.51 -6.98 11.34
CA VAL A 46 -2.49 -7.74 12.06
C VAL A 46 -2.26 -7.16 13.45
N MET A 47 -2.21 -5.84 13.60
CA MET A 47 -2.08 -5.20 14.92
C MET A 47 -3.31 -5.46 15.81
N SER A 48 -4.51 -5.52 15.22
CA SER A 48 -5.75 -5.72 15.97
C SER A 48 -6.08 -7.18 16.29
N GLN A 49 -5.25 -8.14 15.85
CA GLN A 49 -5.53 -9.56 16.07
C GLN A 49 -5.29 -9.94 17.55
N PRO A 50 -6.30 -10.47 18.26
CA PRO A 50 -6.12 -10.91 19.64
C PRO A 50 -5.17 -12.11 19.70
N LEU A 51 -4.15 -12.06 20.56
CA LEU A 51 -3.36 -13.23 20.94
C LEU A 51 -4.12 -14.01 22.02
N THR A 52 -4.55 -15.23 21.72
CA THR A 52 -5.24 -16.10 22.69
C THR A 52 -4.26 -17.02 23.39
N LEU A 53 -4.16 -16.89 24.71
CA LEU A 53 -3.36 -17.75 25.59
C LEU A 53 -4.30 -18.71 26.31
N ASN A 54 -4.04 -20.01 26.16
CA ASN A 54 -4.72 -21.06 26.90
C ASN A 54 -3.81 -21.53 28.03
N ILE A 55 -4.19 -21.27 29.27
CA ILE A 55 -3.41 -21.63 30.47
C ILE A 55 -4.26 -22.53 31.36
N THR A 56 -3.75 -23.71 31.70
CA THR A 56 -4.38 -24.55 32.71
C THR A 56 -3.96 -24.07 34.10
N CYS A 57 -4.93 -23.71 34.94
CA CYS A 57 -4.66 -23.24 36.29
C CYS A 57 -4.10 -24.41 37.15
N PRO A 58 -2.90 -24.29 37.72
CA PRO A 58 -2.28 -25.36 38.49
C PRO A 58 -2.98 -25.62 39.84
N HIS A 59 -3.82 -24.69 40.32
CA HIS A 59 -4.51 -24.83 41.61
C HIS A 59 -5.92 -25.43 41.49
N CYS A 60 -6.59 -25.30 40.34
CA CYS A 60 -7.98 -25.77 40.19
C CYS A 60 -8.23 -26.57 38.91
N ASN A 61 -7.19 -26.89 38.12
CA ASN A 61 -7.26 -27.69 36.90
C ASN A 61 -8.25 -27.19 35.83
N ARG A 62 -8.73 -25.95 35.95
CA ARG A 62 -9.57 -25.30 34.95
C ARG A 62 -8.71 -24.63 33.89
N ASN A 63 -9.17 -24.70 32.64
CA ASN A 63 -8.56 -23.97 31.54
C ASN A 63 -9.04 -22.52 31.57
N LEU A 64 -8.08 -21.61 31.52
CA LEU A 64 -8.27 -20.16 31.40
C LEU A 64 -7.91 -19.77 29.97
N GLU A 65 -8.84 -19.09 29.31
CA GLU A 65 -8.60 -18.47 28.01
C GLU A 65 -8.40 -16.96 28.23
N ILE A 66 -7.25 -16.44 27.81
CA ILE A 66 -6.90 -15.03 27.93
C ILE A 66 -6.66 -14.48 26.53
N ALA A 67 -7.50 -13.56 26.07
CA ALA A 67 -7.32 -12.85 24.81
C ALA A 67 -6.62 -11.50 25.06
N ILE A 68 -5.43 -11.32 24.49
CA ILE A 68 -4.65 -10.08 24.57
C ILE A 68 -4.79 -9.32 23.26
N ILE A 69 -5.36 -8.11 23.31
CA ILE A 69 -5.46 -7.21 22.16
C ILE A 69 -4.45 -6.08 22.36
N GLY A 70 -3.43 -6.03 21.51
CA GLY A 70 -2.49 -4.90 21.46
C GLY A 70 -3.13 -3.74 20.70
N LYS A 71 -3.21 -2.56 21.31
CA LYS A 71 -3.62 -1.33 20.61
C LYS A 71 -2.45 -0.62 19.93
N GLU A 72 -1.23 -0.91 20.36
CA GLU A 72 -0.03 -0.19 19.95
C GLU A 72 1.14 -1.17 19.87
N LYS A 73 2.03 -0.94 18.89
CA LYS A 73 3.23 -1.77 18.71
C LYS A 73 4.18 -1.52 19.89
N PRO A 74 4.67 -2.56 20.59
CA PRO A 74 5.66 -2.36 21.64
C PRO A 74 6.92 -1.73 21.06
N THR A 75 7.17 -0.47 21.41
CA THR A 75 8.42 0.23 21.14
C THR A 75 9.44 -0.21 22.20
N ARG A 76 10.68 -0.43 21.75
CA ARG A 76 11.81 -0.84 22.60
C ARG A 76 12.28 0.30 23.49
#